data_AF-A0AA42AVN7-F1
#
_entry.id   AF-A0AA42AVN7-F1
#
_cell.length_a   1.000
_cell.length_b   1.000
_cell.length_c   1.000
_cell.angle_alpha   90.00
_cell.angle_beta   90.00
_cell.angle_gamma   90.00
#
_symmetry.space_group_name_H-M   'P 1'
#
loop_
_entity.id
_entity.type
_entity.pdbx_description
1 polymer ?
#
loop_
_entity_poly.entity_id
_entity_poly.type
_entity_poly.pdbx_seq_one_letter_code
_entity_poly.pdbx_strand_id
1 'polypeptide(L)' 'MNQRLDIPKEMDPGWVSIIESCWQSDPKDRPTFRELLEKLKRLQRLQAQASRLAQGSQTTTPTPEI' A
#
# COMPACT_ATOMS: atom_id res chain seq x y z
N MET A 1 -11.13 -11.85 24.13
CA MET A 1 -10.69 -12.58 22.93
C MET A 1 -10.15 -11.56 21.95
N ASN A 2 -8.87 -11.64 21.57
CA ASN A 2 -8.24 -10.80 20.56
C ASN A 2 -8.02 -11.60 19.26
N GLN A 3 -9.03 -12.35 18.83
CA GLN A 3 -8.94 -13.04 17.55
C GLN A 3 -9.02 -12.02 16.42
N ARG A 4 -8.06 -12.11 15.51
CA ARG A 4 -7.93 -11.27 14.33
C ARG A 4 -7.69 -12.17 13.14
N LEU A 5 -7.96 -11.63 11.96
CA LEU A 5 -7.72 -12.36 10.72
C LEU A 5 -6.21 -12.47 10.49
N ASP A 6 -5.79 -13.59 9.90
CA ASP A 6 -4.42 -13.72 9.41
C ASP A 6 -4.19 -12.76 8.25
N ILE A 7 -3.05 -12.10 8.29
CA ILE A 7 -2.61 -11.20 7.21
C ILE A 7 -1.85 -12.04 6.17
N PRO A 8 -2.26 -12.04 4.88
CA PRO A 8 -1.54 -12.73 3.82
C PRO A 8 -0.10 -12.23 3.69
N LYS A 9 0.85 -13.14 3.42
CA LYS A 9 2.29 -12.81 3.35
C LYS A 9 2.65 -11.97 2.13
N GLU A 10 1.86 -12.09 1.08
CA GLU A 10 2.04 -11.42 -0.21
C GLU A 10 1.41 -10.02 -0.22
N MET A 11 0.72 -9.64 0.86
CA MET A 11 0.11 -8.32 0.96
C MET A 11 1.17 -7.23 1.08
N ASP A 12 0.94 -6.11 0.40
CA ASP A 12 1.84 -4.97 0.43
C ASP A 12 2.14 -4.53 1.88
N PRO A 13 3.41 -4.33 2.27
CA PRO A 13 3.80 -3.97 3.63
C PRO A 13 3.12 -2.70 4.17
N GLY A 14 2.74 -1.77 3.29
CA GLY A 14 1.99 -0.58 3.66
C GLY A 14 0.59 -0.91 4.17
N TRP A 15 -0.10 -1.86 3.54
CA TRP A 15 -1.38 -2.38 4.03
C TRP A 15 -1.22 -3.15 5.34
N VAL A 16 -0.20 -4.01 5.44
CA VAL A 16 0.12 -4.75 6.67
C VAL A 16 0.27 -3.79 7.86
N SER A 17 1.10 -2.76 7.69
CA SER A 17 1.36 -1.76 8.75
C SER A 17 0.09 -1.00 9.17
N ILE A 18 -0.79 -0.66 8.22
CA ILE A 18 -2.06 0.00 8.53
C ILE A 18 -2.95 -0.93 9.37
N ILE A 19 -3.15 -2.16 8.91
CA ILE A 19 -4.01 -3.14 9.58
C ILE A 19 -3.52 -3.41 10.99
N GLU A 20 -2.22 -3.70 11.16
CA GLU A 20 -1.60 -3.93 12.47
C GLU A 20 -1.75 -2.73 13.41
N SER A 21 -1.59 -1.50 12.89
CA SER A 21 -1.77 -0.29 13.71
C SER A 21 -3.23 -0.11 14.19
N CYS A 22 -4.22 -0.37 13.34
CA CYS A 22 -5.64 -0.34 13.72
C CYS A 22 -5.98 -1.47 14.72
N TRP A 23 -5.27 -2.58 14.59
CA TRP A 23 -5.31 -3.72 15.47
C TRP A 23 -4.29 -3.57 16.61
N GLN A 24 -4.17 -2.42 17.28
CA GLN A 24 -3.46 -2.41 18.56
C GLN A 24 -4.35 -2.94 19.70
N SER A 25 -3.77 -3.73 20.60
CA SER A 25 -4.50 -4.30 21.75
C SER A 25 -4.98 -3.20 22.68
N ASP A 26 -4.10 -2.27 23.03
CA ASP A 26 -4.46 -1.05 23.75
C ASP A 26 -5.17 -0.08 22.78
N PRO A 27 -6.40 0.38 23.09
CA PRO A 27 -7.09 1.39 22.29
C PRO A 27 -6.31 2.70 22.13
N LYS A 28 -5.42 3.06 23.07
CA LYS A 28 -4.63 4.29 23.03
C LYS A 28 -3.53 4.27 21.96
N ASP A 29 -3.07 3.08 21.59
CA ASP A 29 -2.04 2.89 20.56
C ASP A 29 -2.64 2.82 19.15
N ARG A 30 -3.97 2.78 19.03
CA ARG A 30 -4.64 2.79 17.73
C ARG A 30 -4.56 4.19 17.12
N PRO A 31 -4.37 4.29 15.79
CA PRO A 31 -4.34 5.58 15.13
C PRO A 31 -5.70 6.26 15.26
N THR A 32 -5.66 7.58 15.42
CA THR A 32 -6.82 8.43 15.18
C THR A 32 -7.26 8.30 13.71
N PHE A 33 -8.52 8.63 13.43
CA PHE A 33 -9.01 8.64 12.05
C PHE A 33 -8.18 9.55 11.12
N ARG A 34 -7.68 10.67 11.66
CA ARG A 34 -6.79 11.59 10.92
C ARG A 34 -5.48 10.90 10.53
N GLU A 35 -4.82 10.23 11.47
CA GLU A 35 -3.57 9.51 11.21
C GLU A 35 -3.78 8.35 10.23
N LEU A 36 -4.88 7.62 10.37
CA LEU A 36 -5.27 6.56 9.44
C LEU A 36 -5.44 7.12 8.01
N LEU A 37 -6.15 8.24 7.87
CA LEU A 37 -6.38 8.87 6.57
C LEU A 37 -5.07 9.31 5.91
N GLU A 38 -4.12 9.87 6.68
CA GLU A 38 -2.82 10.27 6.15
C GLU A 38 -1.97 9.07 5.71
N LYS A 39 -2.03 7.93 6.43
CA LYS A 39 -1.41 6.67 6.01
C LYS A 39 -2.01 6.16 4.70
N LEU A 40 -3.33 6.16 4.57
CA LEU A 40 -4.05 5.73 3.36
C LEU A 40 -3.70 6.59 2.14
N LYS A 41 -3.75 7.92 2.29
CA LYS A 41 -3.36 8.85 1.22
C LYS A 41 -1.92 8.64 0.76
N ARG A 42 -1.00 8.40 1.70
CA ARG A 42 0.41 8.10 1.37
C ARG A 42 0.51 6.84 0.53
N LEU A 43 -0.17 5.77 0.93
CA LEU A 43 -0.15 4.50 0.22
C LEU A 43 -0.70 4.64 -1.21
N GLN A 44 -1.83 5.33 -1.37
CA GLN A 44 -2.42 5.62 -2.68
C GLN A 44 -1.44 6.40 -3.59
N ARG A 45 -0.71 7.38 -3.06
CA ARG A 45 0.29 8.14 -3.83
C ARG A 45 1.46 7.26 -4.25
N LEU A 46 1.94 6.36 -3.40
CA LEU A 46 3.03 5.44 -3.72
C LEU A 46 2.61 4.48 -4.83
N GLN A 47 1.42 3.91 -4.75
CA GLN A 47 0.86 3.05 -5.80
C GLN A 47 0.75 3.80 -7.13
N ALA A 48 0.20 5.01 -7.13
CA ALA A 48 0.10 5.83 -8.34
C ALA A 48 1.48 6.16 -8.96
N GLN A 49 2.52 6.35 -8.14
CA GLN A 49 3.88 6.56 -8.61
C GLN A 49 4.49 5.28 -9.19
N ALA A 50 4.32 4.14 -8.53
CA ALA A 50 4.79 2.84 -9.01
C ALA A 50 4.18 2.49 -10.38
N SER A 51 2.87 2.73 -10.55
CA SER A 51 2.20 2.55 -11.84
C SER A 51 2.78 3.42 -12.94
N ARG A 52 3.14 4.68 -12.65
CA ARG A 52 3.76 5.59 -13.63
C ARG A 52 5.16 5.12 -14.05
N LEU A 53 5.98 4.67 -13.10
CA LEU A 53 7.33 4.16 -13.39
C LEU A 53 7.28 2.88 -14.24
N ALA A 54 6.33 1.99 -13.97
CA ALA A 54 6.13 0.77 -14.76
C ALA A 54 5.75 1.07 -16.22
N GLN A 55 5.05 2.18 -16.48
CA GLN A 55 4.69 2.60 -17.84
C GLN A 55 5.82 3.31 -18.60
N GLY A 56 6.79 3.89 -17.90
CA GLY A 56 7.95 4.58 -18.52
C GLY A 56 9.02 3.65 -19.11
N SER A 57 8.88 2.32 -18.97
CA SER A 57 9.85 1.33 -19.47
C SER A 57 9.46 0.70 -20.83
N GLN A 58 8.38 1.14 -21.47
CA GLN A 58 8.05 0.74 -22.85
C GLN A 58 8.74 1.65 -23.87
N THR A 59 10.03 1.41 -24.12
CA THR A 59 10.70 1.81 -25.37
C THR A 59 11.16 0.55 -26.10
N THR A 60 10.23 -0.21 -26.69
CA THR A 60 10.56 -1.24 -27.67
C THR A 60 10.36 -0.68 -29.07
N THR A 61 11.48 -0.24 -29.65
CA THR A 61 11.92 -0.41 -31.03
C THR A 61 10.88 -0.20 -32.16
N PRO A 62 11.01 0.86 -32.99
CA PRO A 62 10.30 0.92 -34.26
C PRO A 62 11.01 -0.04 -35.22
N THR A 63 10.39 -1.19 -35.51
CA THR A 63 10.80 -2.01 -36.66
C THR A 63 10.39 -1.25 -37.93
N PRO A 64 11.30 -0.90 -38.85
CA PRO A 64 10.89 -0.41 -40.15
C PRO A 64 10.40 -1.59 -40.99
N GLU A 65 9.13 -1.57 -41.41
CA GLU A 65 8.64 -2.43 -42.49
C GLU A 65 9.29 -1.97 -43.82
N ILE A 66 9.98 -2.91 -44.47
CA ILE A 66 10.37 -2.84 -45.89
C ILE A 66 9.27 -3.52 -46.70
#